data_AF-A0A2G5VX75-F1
#
_entry.id   AF-A0A2G5VX75-F1
#
_cell.length_a   1.000
_cell.length_b   1.000
_cell.length_c   1.000
_cell.angle_alpha   90.00
_cell.angle_beta   90.00
_cell.angle_gamma   90.00
#
_symmetry.space_group_name_H-M   'P 1'
#
loop_
_entity.id
_entity.type
_entity.pdbx_description
1 polymer ?
#
loop_
_entity_poly.entity_id
_entity_poly.type
_entity_poly.pdbx_seq_one_letter_code
_entity_poly.pdbx_strand_id
1 'polypeptide(L)'
;MKKFLLSIVFLFFVSFISLEPASAEEMLLVKSKETSNSIELHWNLQGKTYKVYRDQNLIYEGPERKYLDKSLEENHMYSYRIGTYDENNKLIEVTNYKTRTKTYEATAYSLSPLDKGDLSTKLSSTVGRDFVQLSWGYLEDSDGIYEIYRDEKLIGETDKLFFTDQDLESGKTYKYTVESKKDIPKQNKIEMENYIKENNLEVSKEEKEELFTESHVLMRLVETNEKTNETELQSKDLPSMMLDNEEKVKSMGEVSPFAIKYSLIFRYSTFIPGATAKPPLVTTYYKGDNRGFDFFSNKYRTRSDVFAGWSSGNELKMSPYTGVTTQVKNGVTTTKKASTNGMKITKDLVSSSKMMWRVNHNIGDPFAAYFPNINYYYEGALYNNYSFEVRGSHDKAPNHEFYFALAYTEDTPGTIFKYTGGSLFNLIPGAPQRYFEFSM
;
A
#
# COMPACT_ATOMS: atom_id res chain seq x y z
N MET A 1 -73.15 -54.63 -4.71
CA MET A 1 -72.55 -53.93 -5.87
C MET A 1 -71.76 -52.72 -5.36
N LYS A 2 -70.43 -52.86 -5.26
CA LYS A 2 -69.52 -51.79 -4.83
C LYS A 2 -69.18 -50.92 -6.04
N LYS A 3 -69.40 -49.60 -5.95
CA LYS A 3 -68.94 -48.60 -6.93
C LYS A 3 -67.59 -48.07 -6.49
N PHE A 4 -66.59 -48.18 -7.36
CA PHE A 4 -65.27 -47.55 -7.24
C PHE A 4 -65.40 -46.06 -7.60
N LEU A 5 -65.01 -45.15 -6.71
CA LEU A 5 -64.71 -43.76 -7.05
C LEU A 5 -63.20 -43.63 -7.29
N LEU A 6 -62.85 -43.18 -8.48
CA LEU A 6 -61.50 -42.85 -8.91
C LEU A 6 -61.16 -41.45 -8.37
N SER A 7 -60.15 -41.35 -7.50
CA SER A 7 -59.68 -40.07 -6.96
C SER A 7 -58.65 -39.46 -7.92
N ILE A 8 -58.95 -38.28 -8.48
CA ILE A 8 -58.05 -37.51 -9.34
C ILE A 8 -57.20 -36.61 -8.45
N VAL A 9 -55.89 -36.86 -8.40
CA VAL A 9 -54.91 -36.01 -7.72
C VAL A 9 -54.50 -34.88 -8.68
N PHE A 10 -54.84 -33.64 -8.33
CA PHE A 10 -54.35 -32.44 -9.00
C PHE A 10 -52.96 -32.09 -8.43
N LEU A 11 -51.90 -32.32 -9.21
CA LEU A 11 -50.55 -31.86 -8.92
C LEU A 11 -50.44 -30.38 -9.33
N PHE A 12 -50.41 -29.48 -8.33
CA PHE A 12 -50.05 -28.08 -8.54
C PHE A 12 -48.54 -27.99 -8.82
N PHE A 13 -48.18 -27.75 -10.08
CA PHE A 13 -46.85 -27.34 -10.48
C PHE A 13 -46.69 -25.85 -10.14
N VAL A 14 -46.10 -25.54 -8.98
CA VAL A 14 -45.64 -24.18 -8.68
C VAL A 14 -44.35 -23.95 -9.46
N SER A 15 -44.47 -23.22 -10.57
CA SER A 15 -43.35 -22.67 -11.31
C SER A 15 -42.65 -21.65 -10.39
N PHE A 16 -41.53 -22.05 -9.81
CA PHE A 16 -40.54 -21.11 -9.30
C PHE A 16 -39.90 -20.45 -10.51
N ILE A 17 -40.38 -19.26 -10.87
CA ILE A 17 -39.61 -18.33 -11.69
C ILE A 17 -38.48 -17.88 -10.78
N SER A 18 -37.29 -18.47 -10.92
CA SER A 18 -36.08 -17.84 -10.40
C SER A 18 -35.91 -16.54 -11.20
N LEU A 19 -36.25 -15.41 -10.59
CA LEU A 19 -35.56 -14.18 -10.95
C LEU A 19 -34.11 -14.40 -10.57
N GLU A 20 -33.29 -14.82 -11.53
CA GLU A 20 -31.87 -14.47 -11.47
C GLU A 20 -31.83 -12.94 -11.28
N PRO A 21 -31.21 -12.40 -10.22
CA PRO A 21 -30.86 -11.00 -10.27
C PRO A 21 -29.99 -10.86 -11.51
N ALA A 22 -30.42 -10.05 -12.47
CA ALA A 22 -29.61 -9.67 -13.61
C ALA A 22 -28.23 -9.33 -13.06
N SER A 23 -27.24 -10.15 -13.39
CA SER A 23 -25.84 -9.93 -13.04
C SER A 23 -25.52 -8.51 -13.51
N ALA A 24 -25.56 -7.55 -12.58
CA ALA A 24 -24.99 -6.25 -12.82
C ALA A 24 -23.54 -6.56 -13.14
N GLU A 25 -23.19 -6.50 -14.43
CA GLU A 25 -21.81 -6.59 -14.87
C GLU A 25 -21.08 -5.55 -14.02
N GLU A 26 -20.29 -6.01 -13.05
CA GLU A 26 -19.66 -5.13 -12.07
C GLU A 26 -18.74 -4.20 -12.86
N MET A 27 -19.22 -2.99 -13.12
CA MET A 27 -18.49 -1.99 -13.87
C MET A 27 -17.82 -1.04 -12.90
N LEU A 28 -16.67 -0.53 -13.32
CA LEU A 28 -16.00 0.54 -12.62
C LEU A 28 -16.92 1.79 -12.59
N LEU A 29 -17.20 2.29 -11.39
CA LEU A 29 -17.98 3.51 -11.17
C LEU A 29 -17.28 4.73 -11.76
N VAL A 30 -15.95 4.76 -11.63
CA VAL A 30 -15.07 5.74 -12.28
C VAL A 30 -13.89 5.00 -12.87
N LYS A 31 -13.56 5.32 -14.12
CA LYS A 31 -12.36 4.86 -14.81
C LYS A 31 -11.62 6.03 -15.42
N SER A 32 -10.33 5.87 -15.64
CA SER A 32 -9.49 6.92 -16.19
C SER A 32 -8.54 6.40 -17.27
N LYS A 33 -8.13 7.31 -18.15
CA LYS A 33 -6.98 7.14 -19.04
C LYS A 33 -5.96 8.23 -18.75
N GLU A 34 -4.79 7.83 -18.31
CA GLU A 34 -3.73 8.76 -17.94
C GLU A 34 -2.62 8.80 -18.99
N THR A 35 -2.13 10.01 -19.21
CA THR A 35 -0.85 10.29 -19.86
C THR A 35 0.11 10.86 -18.80
N SER A 36 1.28 11.35 -19.22
CA SER A 36 2.17 12.07 -18.31
C SER A 36 1.68 13.48 -17.95
N ASN A 37 0.68 14.02 -18.65
CA ASN A 37 0.21 15.41 -18.44
C ASN A 37 -1.31 15.59 -18.49
N SER A 38 -2.08 14.51 -18.51
CA SER A 38 -3.53 14.55 -18.57
C SER A 38 -4.18 13.31 -17.97
N ILE A 39 -5.40 13.48 -17.45
CA ILE A 39 -6.26 12.39 -16.97
C ILE A 39 -7.64 12.58 -17.62
N GLU A 40 -8.04 11.64 -18.47
CA GLU A 40 -9.42 11.56 -18.98
C GLU A 40 -10.23 10.70 -18.01
N LEU A 41 -11.17 11.32 -17.30
CA LEU A 41 -12.11 10.66 -16.40
C LEU A 41 -13.36 10.25 -17.17
N HIS A 42 -13.89 9.06 -16.86
CA HIS A 42 -15.22 8.60 -17.26
C HIS A 42 -15.92 8.01 -16.05
N TRP A 43 -17.20 8.34 -15.85
CA TRP A 43 -17.95 7.84 -14.70
C TRP A 43 -19.32 7.28 -15.09
N ASN A 44 -19.76 6.27 -14.35
CA ASN A 44 -21.06 5.61 -14.49
C ASN A 44 -21.93 5.85 -13.25
N LEU A 45 -21.94 7.09 -12.75
CA LEU A 45 -22.70 7.52 -11.59
C LEU A 45 -24.12 7.92 -11.98
N GLN A 46 -25.10 7.55 -11.17
CA GLN A 46 -26.52 7.75 -11.46
C GLN A 46 -26.97 9.17 -11.12
N GLY A 47 -26.79 10.09 -12.06
CA GLY A 47 -27.25 11.48 -11.96
C GLY A 47 -27.48 12.13 -13.32
N LYS A 48 -27.88 13.40 -13.28
CA LYS A 48 -28.20 14.23 -14.45
C LYS A 48 -27.11 15.22 -14.78
N THR A 49 -26.54 15.85 -13.75
CA THR A 49 -25.40 16.76 -13.88
C THR A 49 -24.36 16.41 -12.82
N TYR A 50 -23.14 16.86 -13.08
CA TYR A 50 -21.97 16.55 -12.29
C TYR A 50 -21.13 17.80 -12.07
N LYS A 51 -20.51 17.90 -10.90
CA LYS A 51 -19.40 18.82 -10.64
C LYS A 51 -18.17 18.02 -10.29
N VAL A 52 -17.02 18.36 -10.86
CA VAL A 52 -15.74 17.71 -10.54
C VAL A 52 -14.79 18.74 -9.94
N TYR A 53 -14.26 18.40 -8.78
CA TYR A 53 -13.25 19.17 -8.08
C TYR A 53 -11.92 18.41 -8.09
N ARG A 54 -10.82 19.13 -8.33
CA ARG A 54 -9.45 18.63 -8.12
C ARG A 54 -8.73 19.56 -7.16
N ASP A 55 -8.23 19.01 -6.06
CA ASP A 55 -7.58 19.79 -4.99
C ASP A 55 -8.43 21.02 -4.56
N GLN A 56 -9.75 20.80 -4.37
CA GLN A 56 -10.79 21.79 -4.02
C GLN A 56 -11.18 22.80 -5.11
N ASN A 57 -10.53 22.78 -6.29
CA ASN A 57 -10.89 23.68 -7.39
C ASN A 57 -11.93 23.01 -8.30
N LEU A 58 -13.04 23.70 -8.59
CA LEU A 58 -14.01 23.27 -9.59
C LEU A 58 -13.36 23.31 -10.98
N ILE A 59 -13.25 22.15 -11.61
CA ILE A 59 -12.64 21.99 -12.94
C ILE A 59 -13.67 21.59 -14.01
N TYR A 60 -14.84 21.10 -13.60
CA TYR A 60 -15.90 20.73 -14.52
C TYR A 60 -17.28 20.89 -13.88
N GLU A 61 -18.25 21.37 -14.66
CA GLU A 61 -19.67 21.35 -14.34
C GLU A 61 -20.48 21.08 -15.62
N GLY A 62 -21.36 20.07 -15.59
CA GLY A 62 -22.20 19.75 -16.75
C GLY A 62 -22.81 18.35 -16.73
N PRO A 63 -23.54 17.97 -17.80
CA PRO A 63 -24.24 16.69 -17.90
C PRO A 63 -23.39 15.54 -18.49
N GLU A 64 -22.21 15.84 -19.04
CA GLU A 64 -21.36 14.82 -19.66
C GLU A 64 -20.78 13.90 -18.60
N ARG A 65 -20.68 12.61 -18.93
CA ARG A 65 -20.12 11.57 -18.05
C ARG A 65 -18.63 11.35 -18.23
N LYS A 66 -17.94 12.40 -18.70
CA LYS A 66 -16.51 12.39 -18.99
C LYS A 66 -15.92 13.78 -18.87
N TYR A 67 -14.67 13.85 -18.48
CA TYR A 67 -13.91 15.09 -18.44
C TYR A 67 -12.42 14.83 -18.71
N LEU A 68 -11.80 15.68 -19.53
CA LEU A 68 -10.37 15.61 -19.82
C LEU A 68 -9.64 16.71 -19.07
N ASP A 69 -8.96 16.32 -18.00
CA ASP A 69 -8.09 17.20 -17.23
C ASP A 69 -6.69 17.25 -17.87
N LYS A 70 -6.14 18.45 -18.05
CA LYS A 70 -4.88 18.69 -18.80
C LYS A 70 -3.91 19.52 -17.98
N SER A 71 -2.67 19.63 -18.48
CA SER A 71 -1.60 20.41 -17.87
C SER A 71 -1.24 19.91 -16.46
N LEU A 72 -1.28 18.59 -16.31
CA LEU A 72 -0.92 17.90 -15.08
C LEU A 72 0.58 17.66 -15.02
N GLU A 73 1.10 17.55 -13.80
CA GLU A 73 2.47 17.09 -13.56
C GLU A 73 2.55 15.57 -13.76
N GLU A 74 3.69 15.10 -14.27
CA GLU A 74 3.95 13.69 -14.46
C GLU A 74 4.24 12.95 -13.16
N ASN A 75 3.96 11.65 -13.15
CA ASN A 75 4.12 10.79 -11.99
C ASN A 75 3.56 11.46 -10.72
N HIS A 76 2.34 12.02 -10.80
CA HIS A 76 1.71 12.79 -9.75
C HIS A 76 0.36 12.17 -9.39
N MET A 77 0.14 11.98 -8.09
CA MET A 77 -1.14 11.49 -7.56
C MET A 77 -2.15 12.63 -7.54
N TYR A 78 -3.30 12.41 -8.16
CA TYR A 78 -4.41 13.35 -8.17
C TYR A 78 -5.63 12.75 -7.51
N SER A 79 -6.35 13.59 -6.76
CA SER A 79 -7.64 13.27 -6.19
C SER A 79 -8.72 14.14 -6.81
N TYR A 80 -9.81 13.48 -7.20
CA TYR A 80 -11.00 14.10 -7.78
C TYR A 80 -12.18 13.83 -6.86
N ARG A 81 -12.96 14.87 -6.55
CA ARG A 81 -14.28 14.72 -5.92
C ARG A 81 -15.35 15.00 -6.95
N ILE A 82 -16.24 14.04 -7.18
CA ILE A 82 -17.32 14.11 -8.16
C ILE A 82 -18.64 14.24 -7.39
N GLY A 83 -19.30 15.36 -7.54
CA GLY A 83 -20.65 15.59 -7.02
C GLY A 83 -21.66 15.18 -8.08
N THR A 84 -22.56 14.27 -7.74
CA THR A 84 -23.64 13.79 -8.61
C THR A 84 -24.96 14.44 -8.22
N TYR A 85 -25.64 15.07 -9.17
CA TYR A 85 -26.88 15.81 -8.95
C TYR A 85 -28.07 15.19 -9.69
N ASP A 86 -29.26 15.26 -9.10
CA ASP A 86 -30.51 14.79 -9.71
C ASP A 86 -31.15 15.84 -10.66
N GLU A 87 -32.35 15.54 -11.17
CA GLU A 87 -33.10 16.44 -12.07
C GLU A 87 -33.49 17.78 -11.42
N ASN A 88 -33.53 17.83 -10.09
CA ASN A 88 -33.88 19.02 -9.31
C ASN A 88 -32.64 19.79 -8.84
N ASN A 89 -31.45 19.46 -9.36
CA ASN A 89 -30.18 20.02 -8.94
C ASN A 89 -29.85 19.77 -7.46
N LYS A 90 -30.36 18.68 -6.87
CA LYS A 90 -30.00 18.24 -5.53
C LYS A 90 -28.79 17.32 -5.60
N LEU A 91 -27.77 17.59 -4.79
CA LEU A 91 -26.63 16.70 -4.62
C LEU A 91 -27.09 15.38 -3.95
N ILE A 92 -26.83 14.26 -4.62
CA ILE A 92 -27.26 12.93 -4.18
C ILE A 92 -26.09 11.99 -3.86
N GLU A 93 -24.89 12.27 -4.37
CA GLU A 93 -23.69 11.48 -4.08
C GLU A 93 -22.44 12.36 -4.17
N VAL A 94 -21.47 12.09 -3.31
CA VAL A 94 -20.08 12.54 -3.47
C VAL A 94 -19.24 11.29 -3.65
N THR A 95 -18.47 11.25 -4.74
CA THR A 95 -17.61 10.13 -5.09
C THR A 95 -16.17 10.62 -5.23
N ASN A 96 -15.25 10.05 -4.47
CA ASN A 96 -13.83 10.38 -4.56
C ASN A 96 -13.14 9.41 -5.51
N TYR A 97 -12.27 9.92 -6.37
CA TYR A 97 -11.47 9.12 -7.29
C TYR A 97 -10.01 9.52 -7.21
N LYS A 98 -9.13 8.55 -6.92
CA LYS A 98 -7.69 8.79 -6.78
C LYS A 98 -6.90 7.94 -7.77
N THR A 99 -6.04 8.59 -8.55
CA THR A 99 -5.20 7.96 -9.58
C THR A 99 -3.88 8.72 -9.81
N ARG A 100 -3.00 8.19 -10.68
CA ARG A 100 -1.67 8.74 -10.97
C ARG A 100 -1.46 9.01 -12.46
N THR A 101 -0.85 10.15 -12.80
CA THR A 101 -0.30 10.38 -14.16
C THR A 101 0.89 9.46 -14.43
N LYS A 102 1.15 9.17 -15.71
CA LYS A 102 2.31 8.35 -16.11
C LYS A 102 3.62 9.14 -15.97
N THR A 103 4.75 8.45 -15.97
CA THR A 103 6.08 9.06 -16.15
C THR A 103 6.34 9.26 -17.65
N TYR A 104 6.97 10.37 -18.05
CA TYR A 104 7.40 10.63 -19.42
C TYR A 104 8.62 9.75 -19.77
N GLU A 105 8.55 9.02 -20.90
CA GLU A 105 9.52 7.96 -21.23
C GLU A 105 10.94 8.45 -21.54
N ALA A 106 11.18 9.74 -21.79
CA ALA A 106 12.50 10.22 -22.25
C ALA A 106 13.60 10.27 -21.17
N THR A 107 13.29 10.00 -19.89
CA THR A 107 14.26 10.05 -18.77
C THR A 107 14.52 8.69 -18.11
N ALA A 108 14.06 7.58 -18.68
CA ALA A 108 14.29 6.23 -18.14
C ALA A 108 15.74 5.73 -18.35
N TYR A 109 16.74 6.47 -17.85
CA TYR A 109 17.99 5.87 -17.39
C TYR A 109 17.87 5.68 -15.88
N SER A 110 17.07 4.70 -15.47
CA SER A 110 17.06 4.27 -14.08
C SER A 110 17.80 2.94 -13.96
N LEU A 111 18.76 2.93 -13.04
CA LEU A 111 19.54 1.76 -12.61
C LEU A 111 18.89 1.18 -11.33
N SER A 112 17.59 1.40 -11.12
CA SER A 112 16.87 0.96 -9.92
C SER A 112 16.74 -0.57 -9.96
N PRO A 113 16.94 -1.26 -8.83
CA PRO A 113 16.59 -2.69 -8.71
C PRO A 113 15.13 -2.99 -9.11
N LEU A 114 14.25 -1.98 -9.08
CA LEU A 114 12.84 -2.07 -9.49
C LEU A 114 12.63 -2.04 -11.02
N ASP A 115 13.62 -1.60 -11.81
CA ASP A 115 13.49 -1.48 -13.27
C ASP A 115 13.56 -2.83 -14.00
N LYS A 116 13.85 -3.92 -13.28
CA LYS A 116 13.85 -5.28 -13.84
C LYS A 116 12.46 -5.93 -13.93
N GLY A 117 11.40 -5.28 -13.44
CA GLY A 117 10.03 -5.76 -13.65
C GLY A 117 8.96 -4.96 -12.89
N ASP A 118 8.02 -4.37 -13.63
CA ASP A 118 6.60 -4.17 -13.29
C ASP A 118 6.16 -3.47 -11.99
N LEU A 119 7.04 -2.79 -11.24
CA LEU A 119 6.67 -2.07 -10.00
C LEU A 119 6.02 -0.70 -10.22
N SER A 120 5.20 -0.60 -11.26
CA SER A 120 4.39 0.56 -11.56
C SER A 120 2.93 0.16 -11.72
N THR A 121 2.46 -0.76 -10.90
CA THR A 121 1.08 -1.20 -11.01
C THR A 121 0.18 -0.16 -10.34
N LYS A 122 -0.41 0.68 -11.18
CA LYS A 122 -1.32 1.73 -10.77
C LYS A 122 -2.51 1.12 -10.01
N LEU A 123 -2.62 1.40 -8.72
CA LEU A 123 -3.82 1.18 -7.93
C LEU A 123 -4.67 2.47 -7.95
N SER A 124 -5.89 2.37 -8.45
CA SER A 124 -6.89 3.44 -8.38
C SER A 124 -7.99 3.06 -7.41
N SER A 125 -8.62 4.05 -6.79
CA SER A 125 -9.71 3.85 -5.84
C SER A 125 -10.86 4.81 -6.13
N THR A 126 -12.07 4.27 -6.16
CA THR A 126 -13.33 5.02 -6.16
C THR A 126 -13.99 4.83 -4.80
N VAL A 127 -14.27 5.91 -4.08
CA VAL A 127 -14.74 5.85 -2.69
C VAL A 127 -16.02 6.66 -2.55
N GLY A 128 -17.04 6.05 -1.97
CA GLY A 128 -18.28 6.69 -1.60
C GLY A 128 -18.44 6.79 -0.08
N ARG A 129 -19.69 6.87 0.36
CA ARG A 129 -20.04 6.93 1.78
C ARG A 129 -19.97 5.56 2.47
N ASP A 130 -20.32 4.52 1.74
CA ASP A 130 -20.51 3.14 2.23
C ASP A 130 -19.85 2.10 1.32
N PHE A 131 -19.02 2.53 0.38
CA PHE A 131 -18.32 1.62 -0.53
C PHE A 131 -16.92 2.11 -0.88
N VAL A 132 -16.06 1.15 -1.22
CA VAL A 132 -14.75 1.36 -1.83
C VAL A 132 -14.62 0.39 -3.00
N GLN A 133 -14.31 0.91 -4.18
CA GLN A 133 -13.98 0.12 -5.34
C GLN A 133 -12.51 0.34 -5.73
N LEU A 134 -11.75 -0.73 -5.77
CA LEU A 134 -10.34 -0.75 -6.15
C LEU A 134 -10.21 -1.24 -7.59
N SER A 135 -9.24 -0.71 -8.33
CA SER A 135 -8.85 -1.23 -9.63
C SER A 135 -7.34 -1.14 -9.81
N TRP A 136 -6.70 -2.18 -10.33
CA TRP A 136 -5.26 -2.24 -10.50
C TRP A 136 -4.86 -2.69 -11.91
N GLY A 137 -3.59 -2.47 -12.26
CA GLY A 137 -3.01 -3.08 -13.46
C GLY A 137 -2.74 -4.58 -13.25
N TYR A 138 -2.46 -5.31 -14.33
CA TYR A 138 -2.11 -6.73 -14.24
C TYR A 138 -0.87 -6.92 -13.35
N LEU A 139 -1.00 -7.83 -12.38
CA LEU A 139 0.11 -8.37 -11.61
C LEU A 139 0.27 -9.84 -11.99
N GLU A 140 1.51 -10.26 -12.24
CA GLU A 140 1.81 -11.66 -12.49
C GLU A 140 1.47 -12.49 -11.24
N ASP A 141 0.70 -13.54 -11.46
CA ASP A 141 0.20 -14.45 -10.45
C ASP A 141 0.22 -15.88 -11.01
N SER A 142 0.49 -16.89 -10.17
CA SER A 142 0.57 -18.28 -10.62
C SER A 142 -0.77 -18.97 -10.82
N ASP A 143 -1.82 -18.57 -10.11
CA ASP A 143 -3.17 -19.11 -10.28
C ASP A 143 -4.15 -18.08 -10.89
N GLY A 144 -3.73 -16.81 -10.96
CA GLY A 144 -4.52 -15.72 -11.55
C GLY A 144 -5.55 -15.15 -10.58
N ILE A 145 -5.45 -15.46 -9.28
CA ILE A 145 -6.36 -15.01 -8.24
C ILE A 145 -5.67 -13.98 -7.34
N TYR A 146 -6.31 -12.83 -7.16
CA TYR A 146 -5.87 -11.79 -6.24
C TYR A 146 -6.60 -11.94 -4.90
N GLU A 147 -5.84 -11.99 -3.80
CA GLU A 147 -6.37 -11.96 -2.44
C GLU A 147 -6.59 -10.51 -1.99
N ILE A 148 -7.79 -10.19 -1.48
CA ILE A 148 -8.17 -8.83 -1.08
C ILE A 148 -8.35 -8.78 0.44
N TYR A 149 -7.60 -7.89 1.08
CA TYR A 149 -7.66 -7.68 2.53
C TYR A 149 -8.13 -6.27 2.84
N ARG A 150 -8.96 -6.14 3.88
CA ARG A 150 -9.30 -4.88 4.54
C ARG A 150 -8.84 -4.94 5.99
N ASP A 151 -8.00 -4.00 6.39
CA ASP A 151 -7.41 -3.92 7.73
C ASP A 151 -6.81 -5.25 8.20
N GLU A 152 -5.99 -5.86 7.33
CA GLU A 152 -5.26 -7.12 7.56
C GLU A 152 -6.16 -8.38 7.60
N LYS A 153 -7.47 -8.25 7.39
CA LYS A 153 -8.42 -9.38 7.27
C LYS A 153 -8.77 -9.65 5.81
N LEU A 154 -8.68 -10.91 5.38
CA LEU A 154 -9.16 -11.35 4.05
C LEU A 154 -10.67 -11.12 3.95
N ILE A 155 -11.10 -10.39 2.91
CA ILE A 155 -12.51 -10.09 2.63
C ILE A 155 -13.01 -10.69 1.32
N GLY A 156 -12.11 -11.12 0.44
CA GLY A 156 -12.48 -11.77 -0.81
C GLY A 156 -11.29 -12.13 -1.68
N GLU A 157 -11.59 -12.82 -2.78
CA GLU A 157 -10.67 -13.24 -3.82
C GLU A 157 -11.29 -12.91 -5.18
N THR A 158 -10.48 -12.59 -6.18
CA THR A 158 -10.98 -12.23 -7.53
C THR A 158 -9.96 -12.52 -8.60
N ASP A 159 -10.41 -12.99 -9.77
CA ASP A 159 -9.61 -13.09 -11.00
C ASP A 159 -9.68 -11.81 -11.86
N LYS A 160 -10.47 -10.83 -11.41
CA LYS A 160 -10.64 -9.54 -12.08
C LYS A 160 -9.61 -8.53 -11.56
N LEU A 161 -9.34 -7.52 -12.38
CA LEU A 161 -8.48 -6.37 -12.03
C LEU A 161 -9.20 -5.28 -11.24
N PHE A 162 -10.26 -5.66 -10.52
CA PHE A 162 -11.02 -4.77 -9.65
C PHE A 162 -11.72 -5.57 -8.55
N PHE A 163 -12.07 -4.87 -7.47
CA PHE A 163 -12.85 -5.39 -6.36
C PHE A 163 -13.72 -4.28 -5.77
N THR A 164 -14.97 -4.59 -5.41
CA THR A 164 -15.87 -3.65 -4.76
C THR A 164 -16.22 -4.15 -3.36
N ASP A 165 -15.92 -3.33 -2.35
CA ASP A 165 -16.35 -3.51 -0.98
C ASP A 165 -17.51 -2.55 -0.68
N GLN A 166 -18.58 -3.07 -0.08
CA GLN A 166 -19.83 -2.36 0.21
C GLN A 166 -20.17 -2.45 1.70
N ASP A 167 -21.26 -1.79 2.11
CA ASP A 167 -21.74 -1.77 3.50
C ASP A 167 -20.70 -1.26 4.51
N LEU A 168 -19.85 -0.33 4.07
CA LEU A 168 -18.84 0.32 4.92
C LEU A 168 -19.47 1.39 5.81
N GLU A 169 -18.83 1.64 6.95
CA GLU A 169 -19.18 2.78 7.78
C GLU A 169 -18.65 4.08 7.14
N SER A 170 -19.48 5.12 7.16
CA SER A 170 -19.13 6.45 6.64
C SER A 170 -18.16 7.20 7.55
N GLY A 171 -17.24 7.98 6.99
CA GLY A 171 -16.24 8.75 7.74
C GLY A 171 -15.20 7.85 8.43
N LYS A 172 -14.93 6.67 7.87
CA LYS A 172 -13.94 5.72 8.40
C LYS A 172 -12.79 5.53 7.44
N THR A 173 -11.59 5.42 8.02
CA THR A 173 -10.39 5.04 7.29
C THR A 173 -10.28 3.52 7.21
N TYR A 174 -9.99 3.02 6.02
CA TYR A 174 -9.74 1.61 5.76
C TYR A 174 -8.42 1.45 4.99
N LYS A 175 -7.63 0.43 5.34
CA LYS A 175 -6.46 0.02 4.56
C LYS A 175 -6.80 -1.21 3.75
N TYR A 176 -6.75 -1.08 2.43
CA TYR A 176 -6.90 -2.22 1.52
C TYR A 176 -5.54 -2.73 1.05
N THR A 177 -5.43 -4.05 0.95
CA THR A 177 -4.29 -4.75 0.34
C THR A 177 -4.81 -5.67 -0.76
N VAL A 178 -4.26 -5.54 -1.97
CA VAL A 178 -4.38 -6.51 -3.05
C VAL A 178 -3.07 -7.29 -3.08
N GLU A 179 -3.11 -8.59 -2.86
CA GLU A 179 -1.93 -9.46 -2.88
C GLU A 179 -1.99 -10.42 -4.07
N SER A 180 -0.88 -10.49 -4.82
CA SER A 180 -0.62 -11.55 -5.79
C SER A 180 0.59 -12.37 -5.36
N LYS A 181 0.62 -13.64 -5.72
CA LYS A 181 1.70 -14.59 -5.43
C LYS A 181 2.06 -15.36 -6.68
N LYS A 182 3.35 -15.43 -6.98
CA LYS A 182 3.86 -16.24 -8.08
C LYS A 182 5.02 -17.11 -7.66
N ASP A 183 5.18 -18.22 -8.37
CA ASP A 183 6.39 -19.01 -8.31
C ASP A 183 7.58 -18.24 -8.87
N ILE A 184 8.73 -18.34 -8.19
CA ILE A 184 9.97 -17.81 -8.75
C ILE A 184 10.36 -18.57 -10.03
N PRO A 185 11.13 -17.97 -10.95
CA PRO A 185 11.57 -18.65 -12.17
C PRO A 185 12.25 -19.99 -11.89
N LYS A 186 12.01 -20.99 -12.76
CA LYS A 186 12.57 -22.35 -12.60
C LYS A 186 14.08 -22.37 -12.36
N GLN A 187 14.82 -21.50 -13.05
CA GLN A 187 16.27 -21.38 -12.90
C GLN A 187 16.66 -20.96 -11.47
N ASN A 188 15.94 -19.99 -10.89
CA ASN A 188 16.17 -19.54 -9.52
C ASN A 188 15.83 -20.66 -8.51
N LYS A 189 14.78 -21.46 -8.76
CA LYS A 189 14.47 -22.65 -7.93
C LYS A 189 15.65 -23.64 -7.92
N ILE A 190 16.22 -23.94 -9.09
CA ILE A 190 17.38 -24.85 -9.22
C ILE A 190 18.60 -24.30 -8.48
N GLU A 191 18.91 -23.01 -8.63
CA GLU A 191 20.03 -22.36 -7.93
C GLU A 191 19.86 -22.43 -6.40
N MET A 192 18.65 -22.19 -5.92
CA MET A 192 18.30 -22.29 -4.51
C MET A 192 18.45 -23.71 -3.97
N GLU A 193 17.96 -24.71 -4.70
CA GLU A 193 18.09 -26.12 -4.34
C GLU A 193 19.56 -26.57 -4.28
N ASN A 194 20.38 -26.13 -5.24
CA ASN A 194 21.80 -26.40 -5.24
C ASN A 194 22.48 -25.75 -4.02
N TYR A 195 22.17 -24.50 -3.71
CA TYR A 195 22.73 -23.81 -2.54
C TYR A 195 22.37 -24.53 -1.23
N ILE A 196 21.11 -24.94 -1.07
CA ILE A 196 20.63 -25.71 0.09
C ILE A 196 21.41 -27.02 0.23
N LYS A 197 21.61 -27.74 -0.88
CA LYS A 197 22.32 -29.02 -0.90
C LYS A 197 23.81 -28.89 -0.62
N GLU A 198 24.49 -27.95 -1.27
CA GLU A 198 25.93 -27.72 -1.12
C GLU A 198 26.32 -27.29 0.30
N ASN A 199 25.42 -26.57 0.99
CA ASN A 199 25.63 -26.10 2.35
C ASN A 199 25.01 -27.01 3.42
N ASN A 200 24.46 -28.18 3.05
CA ASN A 200 23.79 -29.13 3.95
C ASN A 200 22.71 -28.46 4.84
N LEU A 201 21.88 -27.60 4.25
CA LEU A 201 20.83 -26.89 4.97
C LEU A 201 19.59 -27.76 5.16
N GLU A 202 19.13 -27.88 6.40
CA GLU A 202 17.86 -28.52 6.75
C GLU A 202 16.73 -27.49 6.64
N VAL A 203 16.04 -27.48 5.50
CA VAL A 203 14.93 -26.56 5.20
C VAL A 203 13.61 -27.32 5.21
N SER A 204 12.64 -26.85 6.00
CA SER A 204 11.30 -27.45 6.09
C SER A 204 10.52 -27.30 4.78
N LYS A 205 9.36 -27.97 4.68
CA LYS A 205 8.49 -27.81 3.51
C LYS A 205 7.97 -26.37 3.39
N GLU A 206 7.55 -25.79 4.50
CA GLU A 206 7.02 -24.43 4.61
C GLU A 206 8.10 -23.39 4.26
N GLU A 207 9.32 -23.57 4.76
CA GLU A 207 10.45 -22.70 4.43
C GLU A 207 10.83 -22.79 2.94
N LYS A 208 10.69 -23.96 2.31
CA LYS A 208 10.86 -24.10 0.85
C LYS A 208 9.75 -23.40 0.07
N GLU A 209 8.50 -23.51 0.51
CA GLU A 209 7.36 -22.81 -0.10
C GLU A 209 7.57 -21.28 -0.05
N GLU A 210 8.07 -20.74 1.07
CA GLU A 210 8.44 -19.31 1.18
C GLU A 210 9.58 -18.92 0.24
N LEU A 211 10.62 -19.75 0.11
CA LEU A 211 11.77 -19.51 -0.76
C LEU A 211 11.45 -19.60 -2.24
N PHE A 212 10.37 -20.30 -2.62
CA PHE A 212 10.02 -20.55 -4.02
C PHE A 212 8.86 -19.70 -4.53
N THR A 213 8.32 -18.85 -3.69
CA THR A 213 7.26 -17.91 -4.02
C THR A 213 7.79 -16.48 -3.99
N GLU A 214 7.16 -15.59 -4.72
CA GLU A 214 7.34 -14.15 -4.70
C GLU A 214 5.96 -13.53 -4.58
N SER A 215 5.84 -12.42 -3.85
CA SER A 215 4.57 -11.77 -3.62
C SER A 215 4.66 -10.28 -3.92
N HIS A 216 3.65 -9.74 -4.58
CA HIS A 216 3.47 -8.32 -4.80
C HIS A 216 2.23 -7.85 -4.06
N VAL A 217 2.38 -6.83 -3.23
CA VAL A 217 1.23 -6.20 -2.56
C VAL A 217 1.01 -4.76 -2.99
N LEU A 218 -0.21 -4.44 -3.40
CA LEU A 218 -0.67 -3.08 -3.62
C LEU A 218 -1.52 -2.67 -2.42
N MET A 219 -1.22 -1.53 -1.83
CA MET A 219 -1.88 -1.03 -0.64
C MET A 219 -2.41 0.38 -0.88
N ARG A 220 -3.64 0.61 -0.43
CA ARG A 220 -4.26 1.94 -0.45
C ARG A 220 -4.93 2.21 0.89
N LEU A 221 -4.59 3.36 1.47
CA LEU A 221 -5.36 3.93 2.58
C LEU A 221 -6.46 4.82 1.98
N VAL A 222 -7.71 4.61 2.37
CA VAL A 222 -8.85 5.41 1.93
C VAL A 222 -9.69 5.85 3.13
N GLU A 223 -10.40 6.96 3.00
CA GLU A 223 -11.41 7.42 3.96
C GLU A 223 -12.76 7.54 3.26
N THR A 224 -13.79 6.88 3.80
CA THR A 224 -15.15 6.96 3.26
C THR A 224 -15.74 8.34 3.52
N ASN A 225 -16.56 8.84 2.59
CA ASN A 225 -17.20 10.14 2.75
C ASN A 225 -18.11 10.15 3.98
N GLU A 226 -18.03 11.19 4.79
CA GLU A 226 -18.85 11.28 6.01
C GLU A 226 -20.31 11.65 5.66
N LYS A 227 -20.46 12.64 4.76
CA LYS A 227 -21.74 13.27 4.43
C LYS A 227 -21.94 13.44 2.93
N THR A 228 -23.18 13.68 2.52
CA THR A 228 -23.53 14.05 1.14
C THR A 228 -23.95 15.51 1.11
N ASN A 229 -22.98 16.42 1.03
CA ASN A 229 -23.23 17.87 0.96
C ASN A 229 -22.11 18.60 0.20
N GLU A 230 -22.33 19.88 -0.11
CA GLU A 230 -21.36 20.72 -0.83
C GLU A 230 -20.05 20.91 -0.05
N THR A 231 -20.08 20.90 1.28
CA THR A 231 -18.88 21.03 2.12
C THR A 231 -17.97 19.81 1.97
N GLU A 232 -18.54 18.60 1.97
CA GLU A 232 -17.82 17.36 1.66
C GLU A 232 -17.27 17.40 0.24
N LEU A 233 -18.08 17.79 -0.75
CA LEU A 233 -17.66 17.85 -2.15
C LEU A 233 -16.45 18.78 -2.37
N GLN A 234 -16.39 19.87 -1.61
CA GLN A 234 -15.35 20.89 -1.73
C GLN A 234 -14.21 20.71 -0.72
N SER A 235 -14.23 19.65 0.10
CA SER A 235 -13.21 19.43 1.13
C SER A 235 -11.89 18.93 0.53
N LYS A 236 -10.81 19.08 1.32
CA LYS A 236 -9.52 18.47 0.98
C LYS A 236 -9.61 16.96 1.12
N ASP A 237 -8.97 16.25 0.20
CA ASP A 237 -8.70 14.82 0.35
C ASP A 237 -7.40 14.64 1.16
N LEU A 238 -7.50 14.87 2.47
CA LEU A 238 -6.44 14.72 3.45
C LEU A 238 -6.88 13.75 4.55
N PRO A 239 -5.97 12.93 5.09
CA PRO A 239 -6.30 12.10 6.25
C PRO A 239 -6.76 12.96 7.42
N SER A 240 -7.74 12.47 8.17
CA SER A 240 -8.33 13.18 9.32
C SER A 240 -7.28 13.65 10.35
N MET A 241 -6.18 12.90 10.55
CA MET A 241 -5.07 13.29 11.45
C MET A 241 -4.45 14.66 11.09
N MET A 242 -4.43 15.03 9.81
CA MET A 242 -3.91 16.31 9.35
C MET A 242 -4.97 17.41 9.47
N LEU A 243 -6.24 17.07 9.22
CA LEU A 243 -7.37 17.97 9.32
C LEU A 243 -7.61 18.43 10.77
N ASP A 244 -7.52 17.51 11.74
CA ASP A 244 -7.68 17.82 13.17
C ASP A 244 -6.65 18.87 13.64
N ASN A 245 -5.41 18.77 13.14
CA ASN A 245 -4.37 19.74 13.46
C ASN A 245 -4.64 21.10 12.79
N GLU A 246 -5.18 21.13 11.56
CA GLU A 246 -5.63 22.40 10.96
C GLU A 246 -6.74 23.06 11.82
N GLU A 247 -7.71 22.30 12.31
CA GLU A 247 -8.80 22.83 13.16
C GLU A 247 -8.32 23.35 14.51
N LYS A 248 -7.42 22.61 15.17
CA LYS A 248 -6.76 23.08 16.41
C LYS A 248 -6.07 24.42 16.17
N VAL A 249 -5.31 24.57 15.08
CA VAL A 249 -4.61 25.82 14.76
C VAL A 249 -5.59 26.95 14.40
N LYS A 250 -6.67 26.66 13.65
CA LYS A 250 -7.75 27.64 13.38
C LYS A 250 -8.34 28.20 14.68
N SER A 251 -8.55 27.33 15.67
CA SER A 251 -9.12 27.72 16.97
C SER A 251 -8.20 28.63 17.80
N MET A 252 -6.90 28.64 17.51
CA MET A 252 -5.88 29.44 18.21
C MET A 252 -5.68 30.85 17.62
N GLY A 253 -6.35 31.19 16.51
CA GLY A 253 -6.41 32.57 15.98
C GLY A 253 -5.13 33.15 15.37
N GLU A 254 -4.02 32.42 15.32
CA GLU A 254 -2.71 32.99 14.96
C GLU A 254 -2.21 32.71 13.54
N VAL A 255 -2.86 31.87 12.73
CA VAL A 255 -2.43 31.63 11.33
C VAL A 255 -3.62 31.33 10.43
N SER A 256 -3.59 31.82 9.18
CA SER A 256 -4.47 31.30 8.13
C SER A 256 -4.22 29.79 7.98
N PRO A 257 -5.23 28.92 8.11
CA PRO A 257 -5.07 27.46 7.99
C PRO A 257 -4.49 27.02 6.64
N PHE A 258 -4.61 27.86 5.61
CA PHE A 258 -4.02 27.64 4.29
C PHE A 258 -2.49 27.81 4.24
N ALA A 259 -1.84 28.22 5.33
CA ALA A 259 -0.39 28.41 5.41
C ALA A 259 0.35 27.30 6.17
N ILE A 260 -0.35 26.34 6.78
CA ILE A 260 0.30 25.30 7.58
C ILE A 260 0.98 24.31 6.64
N LYS A 261 2.29 24.18 6.80
CA LYS A 261 3.10 23.22 6.09
C LYS A 261 3.58 22.15 7.05
N TYR A 262 3.41 20.88 6.68
CA TYR A 262 3.80 19.73 7.47
C TYR A 262 5.04 19.07 6.88
N SER A 263 5.81 18.42 7.75
CA SER A 263 6.74 17.36 7.35
C SER A 263 6.19 16.03 7.85
N LEU A 264 6.37 14.98 7.08
CA LEU A 264 6.07 13.60 7.48
C LEU A 264 7.36 12.89 7.85
N ILE A 265 7.26 11.98 8.82
CA ILE A 265 8.29 10.98 9.09
C ILE A 265 7.85 9.64 8.49
N PHE A 266 8.72 9.04 7.71
CA PHE A 266 8.60 7.69 7.16
C PHE A 266 9.59 6.79 7.90
N ARG A 267 9.09 5.95 8.81
CA ARG A 267 9.92 5.08 9.65
C ARG A 267 9.84 3.65 9.17
N TYR A 268 10.94 3.15 8.63
CA TYR A 268 11.12 1.73 8.31
C TYR A 268 12.00 1.11 9.40
N SER A 269 11.51 0.10 10.12
CA SER A 269 12.31 -0.68 11.07
C SER A 269 12.29 -2.18 10.74
N THR A 270 13.37 -2.86 11.09
CA THR A 270 13.44 -4.33 11.09
C THR A 270 13.67 -4.85 12.50
N PHE A 271 13.10 -5.99 12.86
CA PHE A 271 13.27 -6.58 14.18
C PHE A 271 13.06 -8.10 14.18
N ILE A 272 13.64 -8.75 15.18
CA ILE A 272 13.44 -10.18 15.44
C ILE A 272 12.37 -10.32 16.52
N PRO A 273 11.19 -10.89 16.23
CA PRO A 273 10.07 -10.90 17.17
C PRO A 273 10.34 -11.77 18.41
N GLY A 274 11.07 -12.87 18.26
CA GLY A 274 11.41 -13.78 19.36
C GLY A 274 12.53 -13.28 20.26
N ALA A 275 12.74 -13.98 21.38
CA ALA A 275 13.86 -13.71 22.30
C ALA A 275 15.22 -14.14 21.74
N THR A 276 15.23 -15.10 20.82
CA THR A 276 16.43 -15.59 20.13
C THR A 276 16.14 -15.81 18.65
N ALA A 277 17.20 -15.82 17.84
CA ALA A 277 17.18 -16.28 16.46
C ALA A 277 18.39 -17.17 16.19
N LYS A 278 18.17 -18.24 15.45
CA LYS A 278 19.22 -19.16 15.01
C LYS A 278 19.46 -18.98 13.52
N PRO A 279 20.64 -18.52 13.09
CA PRO A 279 20.97 -18.41 11.68
C PRO A 279 21.14 -19.80 11.04
N PRO A 280 20.92 -19.93 9.73
CA PRO A 280 21.03 -21.21 9.01
C PRO A 280 22.40 -21.90 9.10
N LEU A 281 23.49 -21.12 9.17
CA LEU A 281 24.84 -21.59 8.84
C LEU A 281 25.74 -21.92 10.05
N VAL A 282 25.28 -21.76 11.30
CA VAL A 282 26.13 -21.95 12.49
C VAL A 282 25.39 -22.45 13.73
N THR A 283 26.13 -23.05 14.66
CA THR A 283 25.66 -23.44 16.01
C THR A 283 25.52 -22.28 17.00
N THR A 284 25.75 -21.05 16.54
CA THR A 284 25.62 -19.81 17.31
C THR A 284 24.17 -19.35 17.32
N TYR A 285 23.67 -18.75 18.41
CA TYR A 285 22.38 -18.06 18.40
C TYR A 285 22.54 -16.58 18.72
N TYR A 286 21.61 -15.77 18.23
CA TYR A 286 21.52 -14.34 18.49
C TYR A 286 20.38 -14.05 19.44
N LYS A 287 20.49 -13.01 20.27
CA LYS A 287 19.32 -12.46 20.97
C LYS A 287 18.47 -11.67 19.99
N GLY A 288 17.16 -11.94 19.99
CA GLY A 288 16.16 -11.16 19.26
C GLY A 288 15.70 -9.93 20.03
N ASP A 289 14.70 -9.24 19.51
CA ASP A 289 14.17 -7.99 20.07
C ASP A 289 13.02 -8.24 21.06
N ASN A 290 12.43 -9.44 21.03
CA ASN A 290 11.36 -9.89 21.92
C ASN A 290 10.20 -8.89 22.02
N ARG A 291 9.61 -8.55 20.86
CA ARG A 291 8.54 -7.56 20.75
C ARG A 291 7.61 -7.83 19.57
N GLY A 292 6.47 -7.15 19.55
CA GLY A 292 5.59 -7.03 18.39
C GLY A 292 5.87 -5.77 17.56
N PHE A 293 4.99 -5.52 16.59
CA PHE A 293 4.96 -4.32 15.76
C PHE A 293 4.65 -3.08 16.60
N ASP A 294 5.54 -2.08 16.57
CA ASP A 294 5.43 -0.88 17.39
C ASP A 294 6.34 0.24 16.84
N PHE A 295 5.71 1.31 16.35
CA PHE A 295 6.38 2.50 15.83
C PHE A 295 7.31 3.18 16.84
N PHE A 296 6.96 3.14 18.14
CA PHE A 296 7.68 3.84 19.21
C PHE A 296 8.77 2.98 19.86
N SER A 297 8.88 1.71 19.48
CA SER A 297 9.84 0.80 20.07
C SER A 297 11.27 1.31 19.93
N ASN A 298 12.09 1.12 20.95
CA ASN A 298 13.53 1.38 20.91
C ASN A 298 14.37 0.09 20.67
N LYS A 299 13.72 -1.04 20.42
CA LYS A 299 14.38 -2.33 20.11
C LYS A 299 14.19 -2.66 18.63
N TYR A 300 15.27 -2.79 17.88
CA TYR A 300 15.22 -3.08 16.45
C TYR A 300 16.60 -3.56 15.97
N ARG A 301 16.65 -4.26 14.83
CA ARG A 301 17.89 -4.57 14.11
C ARG A 301 18.37 -3.33 13.36
N THR A 302 17.51 -2.73 12.56
CA THR A 302 17.78 -1.50 11.82
C THR A 302 16.58 -0.57 11.81
N ARG A 303 16.83 0.73 11.63
CA ARG A 303 15.80 1.77 11.46
C ARG A 303 16.29 2.84 10.49
N SER A 304 15.40 3.26 9.60
CA SER A 304 15.57 4.43 8.74
C SER A 304 14.38 5.36 8.97
N ASP A 305 14.65 6.57 9.44
CA ASP A 305 13.67 7.64 9.58
C ASP A 305 13.90 8.66 8.48
N VAL A 306 13.01 8.73 7.48
CA VAL A 306 13.04 9.77 6.45
C VAL A 306 12.07 10.87 6.82
N PHE A 307 12.54 12.10 6.89
CA PHE A 307 11.73 13.30 7.08
C PHE A 307 11.56 13.97 5.72
N ALA A 308 10.32 14.16 5.28
CA ALA A 308 9.98 14.77 4.01
C ALA A 308 8.80 15.74 4.17
N GLY A 309 8.92 16.96 3.69
CA GLY A 309 7.83 17.93 3.60
C GLY A 309 8.28 19.37 3.77
N TRP A 310 7.35 20.26 4.09
CA TRP A 310 7.54 21.70 3.90
C TRP A 310 7.51 22.54 5.19
N SER A 311 7.46 21.89 6.37
CA SER A 311 7.30 22.58 7.66
C SER A 311 8.39 23.62 7.94
N SER A 312 9.63 23.36 7.51
CA SER A 312 10.78 24.26 7.67
C SER A 312 11.43 24.58 6.31
N GLY A 313 10.60 24.86 5.29
CA GLY A 313 11.05 24.89 3.89
C GLY A 313 11.17 23.48 3.31
N ASN A 314 11.84 23.31 2.17
CA ASN A 314 11.93 22.00 1.53
C ASN A 314 12.84 21.05 2.35
N GLU A 315 12.24 20.24 3.22
CA GLU A 315 12.92 19.25 4.05
C GLU A 315 12.88 17.88 3.37
N LEU A 316 14.07 17.31 3.09
CA LEU A 316 14.22 15.90 2.77
C LEU A 316 15.54 15.40 3.37
N LYS A 317 15.47 14.56 4.40
CA LYS A 317 16.64 14.01 5.10
C LYS A 317 16.35 12.64 5.67
N MET A 318 17.39 11.84 5.90
CA MET A 318 17.28 10.53 6.55
C MET A 318 18.16 10.47 7.80
N SER A 319 17.65 9.83 8.86
CA SER A 319 18.43 9.41 10.02
C SER A 319 18.47 7.89 10.10
N PRO A 320 19.63 7.26 9.81
CA PRO A 320 19.79 5.82 9.89
C PRO A 320 20.28 5.37 11.29
N TYR A 321 19.79 4.23 11.74
CA TYR A 321 20.15 3.63 13.03
C TYR A 321 20.26 2.11 12.94
N THR A 322 21.20 1.55 13.69
CA THR A 322 21.35 0.11 13.91
C THR A 322 21.20 -0.22 15.39
N GLY A 323 20.63 -1.38 15.70
CA GLY A 323 20.56 -1.91 17.05
C GLY A 323 21.86 -2.61 17.47
N VAL A 324 21.95 -2.92 18.76
CA VAL A 324 23.04 -3.76 19.29
C VAL A 324 22.73 -5.22 18.98
N THR A 325 23.63 -5.87 18.25
CA THR A 325 23.58 -7.31 18.01
C THR A 325 24.26 -8.05 19.16
N THR A 326 23.56 -8.99 19.77
CA THR A 326 24.10 -9.86 20.82
C THR A 326 24.20 -11.29 20.31
N GLN A 327 25.42 -11.82 20.25
CA GLN A 327 25.73 -13.18 19.83
C GLN A 327 26.05 -14.04 21.06
N VAL A 328 25.54 -15.27 21.10
CA VAL A 328 25.92 -16.29 22.08
C VAL A 328 26.52 -17.50 21.38
N LYS A 329 27.81 -17.72 21.59
CA LYS A 329 28.58 -18.81 21.00
C LYS A 329 29.25 -19.61 22.11
N ASN A 330 28.95 -20.91 22.18
CA ASN A 330 29.49 -21.82 23.21
C ASN A 330 29.31 -21.28 24.65
N GLY A 331 28.15 -20.67 24.93
CA GLY A 331 27.84 -20.06 26.24
C GLY A 331 28.45 -18.67 26.48
N VAL A 332 29.33 -18.18 25.61
CA VAL A 332 29.93 -16.85 25.71
C VAL A 332 29.04 -15.82 25.01
N THR A 333 28.68 -14.75 25.72
CA THR A 333 27.89 -13.64 25.18
C THR A 333 28.80 -12.49 24.74
N THR A 334 28.59 -11.97 23.53
CA THR A 334 29.33 -10.81 23.02
C THR A 334 28.38 -9.86 22.29
N THR A 335 28.65 -8.56 22.33
CA THR A 335 27.83 -7.52 21.70
C THR A 335 28.62 -6.69 20.69
N LYS A 336 28.01 -6.38 19.55
CA LYS A 336 28.55 -5.44 18.55
C LYS A 336 27.42 -4.62 17.93
N LYS A 337 27.76 -3.49 17.33
CA LYS A 337 26.81 -2.66 16.58
C LYS A 337 27.19 -2.66 15.10
N ALA A 338 26.23 -2.95 14.22
CA ALA A 338 26.45 -2.85 12.79
C ALA A 338 26.65 -1.39 12.37
N SER A 339 27.46 -1.14 11.34
CA SER A 339 27.60 0.19 10.76
C SER A 339 26.33 0.60 10.01
N THR A 340 26.00 1.88 10.00
CA THR A 340 24.89 2.45 9.22
C THR A 340 25.26 2.73 7.76
N ASN A 341 26.52 2.53 7.33
CA ASN A 341 27.01 2.92 6.00
C ASN A 341 26.26 2.28 4.82
N GLY A 342 25.60 1.15 5.05
CA GLY A 342 24.78 0.46 4.07
C GLY A 342 23.36 1.01 3.92
N MET A 343 22.94 1.96 4.78
CA MET A 343 21.69 2.71 4.65
C MET A 343 21.98 4.05 4.00
N LYS A 344 21.48 4.25 2.78
CA LYS A 344 21.70 5.46 1.99
C LYS A 344 20.39 6.03 1.47
N ILE A 345 20.28 7.35 1.51
CA ILE A 345 19.21 8.10 0.86
C ILE A 345 19.76 8.77 -0.40
N THR A 346 19.01 8.67 -1.50
CA THR A 346 19.18 9.51 -2.68
C THR A 346 18.01 10.47 -2.76
N LYS A 347 18.26 11.75 -3.05
CA LYS A 347 17.23 12.77 -3.24
C LYS A 347 17.08 13.01 -4.73
N ASP A 348 16.00 12.51 -5.32
CA ASP A 348 15.78 12.60 -6.77
C ASP A 348 15.13 13.92 -7.16
N LEU A 349 14.19 14.40 -6.34
CA LEU A 349 13.53 15.69 -6.53
C LEU A 349 13.21 16.32 -5.17
N VAL A 350 13.48 17.62 -5.04
CA VAL A 350 13.11 18.41 -3.87
C VAL A 350 12.59 19.77 -4.35
N SER A 351 11.27 19.95 -4.29
CA SER A 351 10.60 21.17 -4.75
C SER A 351 9.49 21.58 -3.78
N SER A 352 8.81 22.69 -4.08
CA SER A 352 7.65 23.16 -3.31
C SER A 352 6.36 22.37 -3.59
N SER A 353 6.28 21.62 -4.69
CA SER A 353 5.10 20.81 -5.07
C SER A 353 5.30 19.32 -4.84
N LYS A 354 6.54 18.84 -4.91
CA LYS A 354 6.86 17.41 -4.92
C LYS A 354 8.24 17.10 -4.32
N MET A 355 8.32 16.01 -3.58
CA MET A 355 9.56 15.41 -3.10
C MET A 355 9.67 13.97 -3.57
N MET A 356 10.84 13.56 -4.04
CA MET A 356 11.13 12.18 -4.43
C MET A 356 12.46 11.74 -3.85
N TRP A 357 12.48 10.54 -3.30
CA TRP A 357 13.68 9.96 -2.71
C TRP A 357 13.74 8.45 -2.89
N ARG A 358 14.94 7.90 -2.73
CA ARG A 358 15.19 6.47 -2.69
C ARG A 358 15.97 6.12 -1.44
N VAL A 359 15.59 5.03 -0.78
CA VAL A 359 16.37 4.44 0.30
C VAL A 359 16.89 3.08 -0.14
N ASN A 360 18.22 2.93 -0.12
CA ASN A 360 18.88 1.66 -0.24
C ASN A 360 19.36 1.21 1.14
N HIS A 361 18.91 0.04 1.59
CA HIS A 361 19.37 -0.59 2.82
C HIS A 361 20.07 -1.91 2.51
N ASN A 362 21.30 -2.04 3.00
CA ASN A 362 22.10 -3.23 2.90
C ASN A 362 22.99 -3.34 4.16
N ILE A 363 22.46 -3.94 5.23
CA ILE A 363 23.11 -3.96 6.54
C ILE A 363 23.44 -5.41 6.93
N GLY A 364 24.74 -5.68 7.06
CA GLY A 364 25.25 -6.99 7.44
C GLY A 364 25.39 -7.22 8.93
N ASP A 365 25.58 -8.49 9.28
CA ASP A 365 25.87 -8.92 10.65
C ASP A 365 27.27 -8.41 11.10
N PRO A 366 27.39 -7.78 12.28
CA PRO A 366 28.66 -7.22 12.73
C PRO A 366 29.67 -8.25 13.26
N PHE A 367 29.28 -9.52 13.40
CA PHE A 367 30.15 -10.61 13.85
C PHE A 367 30.72 -11.42 12.68
N ALA A 368 29.95 -11.61 11.60
CA ALA A 368 30.45 -12.36 10.46
C ALA A 368 29.97 -11.81 9.12
N ALA A 369 30.95 -11.44 8.28
CA ALA A 369 30.73 -10.88 6.95
C ALA A 369 30.15 -11.90 5.94
N TYR A 370 30.14 -13.19 6.26
CA TYR A 370 29.53 -14.23 5.42
C TYR A 370 28.04 -14.43 5.70
N PHE A 371 27.49 -13.88 6.80
CA PHE A 371 26.04 -13.88 6.97
C PHE A 371 25.42 -12.92 5.96
N PRO A 372 24.33 -13.32 5.29
CA PRO A 372 23.68 -12.42 4.38
C PRO A 372 23.16 -11.17 5.11
N ASN A 373 23.15 -10.08 4.37
CA ASN A 373 22.71 -8.79 4.88
C ASN A 373 21.18 -8.74 4.88
N ILE A 374 20.61 -7.90 5.75
CA ILE A 374 19.21 -7.50 5.61
C ILE A 374 19.16 -6.43 4.52
N ASN A 375 18.36 -6.68 3.49
CA ASN A 375 18.19 -5.79 2.35
C ASN A 375 16.75 -5.33 2.21
N TYR A 376 16.62 -4.05 1.92
CA TYR A 376 15.40 -3.50 1.35
C TYR A 376 15.74 -2.28 0.52
N TYR A 377 14.88 -2.00 -0.43
CA TYR A 377 14.94 -0.82 -1.27
C TYR A 377 13.54 -0.22 -1.36
N TYR A 378 13.43 1.10 -1.34
CA TYR A 378 12.17 1.75 -1.69
C TYR A 378 12.37 3.12 -2.29
N GLU A 379 11.40 3.54 -3.08
CA GLU A 379 11.23 4.88 -3.63
C GLU A 379 10.02 5.50 -2.93
N GLY A 380 10.16 6.76 -2.52
CA GLY A 380 9.07 7.54 -1.95
C GLY A 380 8.81 8.79 -2.78
N ALA A 381 7.53 9.15 -2.90
CA ALA A 381 7.09 10.41 -3.49
C ALA A 381 6.05 11.07 -2.56
N LEU A 382 6.27 12.32 -2.18
CA LEU A 382 5.36 13.14 -1.37
C LEU A 382 4.94 14.37 -2.17
N TYR A 383 3.63 14.60 -2.26
CA TYR A 383 3.03 15.72 -2.99
C TYR A 383 2.56 16.81 -2.02
N ASN A 384 2.42 18.05 -2.50
CA ASN A 384 2.05 19.20 -1.67
C ASN A 384 0.62 19.18 -1.13
N ASN A 385 -0.24 18.29 -1.66
CA ASN A 385 -1.52 17.94 -1.08
C ASN A 385 -1.41 16.81 -0.03
N TYR A 386 -0.19 16.47 0.40
CA TYR A 386 0.17 15.41 1.36
C TYR A 386 -0.30 14.00 1.02
N SER A 387 -0.80 13.77 -0.19
CA SER A 387 -0.79 12.43 -0.77
C SER A 387 0.66 11.96 -0.92
N PHE A 388 0.87 10.66 -0.84
CA PHE A 388 2.19 10.10 -1.05
C PHE A 388 2.11 8.68 -1.57
N GLU A 389 3.23 8.23 -2.11
CA GLU A 389 3.45 6.86 -2.55
C GLU A 389 4.78 6.36 -2.02
N VAL A 390 4.81 5.10 -1.62
CA VAL A 390 6.05 4.40 -1.33
C VAL A 390 6.01 3.02 -1.97
N ARG A 391 7.01 2.70 -2.79
CA ARG A 391 7.10 1.41 -3.47
C ARG A 391 8.50 0.84 -3.37
N GLY A 392 8.61 -0.47 -3.32
CA GLY A 392 9.91 -1.09 -3.09
C GLY A 392 9.86 -2.60 -2.95
N SER A 393 10.95 -3.11 -2.42
CA SER A 393 11.13 -4.52 -2.12
C SER A 393 11.91 -4.71 -0.83
N HIS A 394 11.71 -5.84 -0.17
CA HIS A 394 12.47 -6.21 1.01
C HIS A 394 12.65 -7.72 1.11
N ASP A 395 13.70 -8.14 1.81
CA ASP A 395 13.88 -9.55 2.16
C ASP A 395 12.70 -10.06 2.99
N LYS A 396 12.44 -11.38 2.96
CA LYS A 396 11.35 -11.99 3.72
C LYS A 396 11.72 -12.32 5.18
N ALA A 397 12.86 -11.85 5.65
CA ALA A 397 13.27 -11.94 7.04
C ALA A 397 14.16 -10.74 7.43
N PRO A 398 14.16 -10.30 8.71
CA PRO A 398 13.30 -10.74 9.80
C PRO A 398 11.92 -10.08 9.69
N ASN A 399 11.29 -9.59 10.77
CA ASN A 399 10.08 -8.77 10.62
C ASN A 399 10.43 -7.39 10.07
N HIS A 400 9.58 -6.88 9.18
CA HIS A 400 9.67 -5.54 8.61
C HIS A 400 8.43 -4.74 9.01
N GLU A 401 8.62 -3.48 9.40
CA GLU A 401 7.51 -2.57 9.71
C GLU A 401 7.79 -1.18 9.13
N PHE A 402 6.78 -0.63 8.47
CA PHE A 402 6.87 0.66 7.81
C PHE A 402 5.65 1.51 8.16
N TYR A 403 5.91 2.69 8.71
CA TYR A 403 4.89 3.64 9.15
C TYR A 403 5.16 5.04 8.59
N PHE A 404 4.12 5.87 8.62
CA PHE A 404 4.23 7.31 8.44
C PHE A 404 3.56 8.05 9.61
N ALA A 405 3.99 9.27 9.91
CA ALA A 405 3.32 10.14 10.88
C ALA A 405 3.63 11.61 10.56
N LEU A 406 2.89 12.53 11.17
CA LEU A 406 3.30 13.93 11.22
C LEU A 406 4.61 14.05 12.02
N ALA A 407 5.65 14.54 11.36
CA ALA A 407 6.95 14.71 12.01
C ALA A 407 6.85 15.74 13.14
N TYR A 408 7.67 15.55 14.17
CA TYR A 408 7.77 16.47 15.31
C TYR A 408 6.49 16.60 16.15
N THR A 409 5.60 15.61 16.07
CA THR A 409 4.37 15.50 16.87
C THR A 409 4.34 14.16 17.60
N GLU A 410 3.40 14.00 18.52
CA GLU A 410 3.06 12.73 19.17
C GLU A 410 1.82 12.07 18.53
N ASP A 411 1.47 12.49 17.31
CA ASP A 411 0.27 11.98 16.64
C ASP A 411 0.36 10.48 16.34
N THR A 412 -0.81 9.86 16.24
CA THR A 412 -0.89 8.42 15.99
C THR A 412 -0.34 8.10 14.59
N PRO A 413 0.64 7.20 14.47
CA PRO A 413 1.23 6.86 13.18
C PRO A 413 0.26 6.06 12.31
N GLY A 414 0.21 6.39 11.03
CA GLY A 414 -0.39 5.53 10.01
C GLY A 414 0.54 4.35 9.68
N THR A 415 -0.05 3.19 9.35
CA THR A 415 0.71 2.00 8.95
C THR A 415 0.76 1.91 7.43
N ILE A 416 1.98 1.88 6.87
CA ILE A 416 2.20 1.51 5.46
C ILE A 416 2.05 -0.01 5.37
N PHE A 417 2.92 -0.76 6.05
CA PHE A 417 2.75 -2.21 6.19
C PHE A 417 3.41 -2.75 7.47
N LYS A 418 2.94 -3.93 7.87
CA LYS A 418 3.58 -4.81 8.84
C LYS A 418 3.78 -6.15 8.15
N TYR A 419 5.00 -6.66 8.17
CA TYR A 419 5.34 -7.94 7.58
C TYR A 419 5.99 -8.83 8.64
N THR A 420 5.34 -9.95 8.92
CA THR A 420 5.90 -11.01 9.76
C THR A 420 6.86 -11.80 8.89
N GLY A 421 8.15 -11.71 9.21
CA GLY A 421 9.18 -12.42 8.49
C GLY A 421 9.09 -13.91 8.72
N GLY A 422 9.42 -14.65 7.67
CA GLY A 422 9.62 -16.09 7.77
C GLY A 422 10.94 -16.42 8.45
N SER A 423 11.43 -17.63 8.20
CA SER A 423 12.70 -18.11 8.73
C SER A 423 13.88 -17.25 8.24
N LEU A 424 15.01 -17.27 8.97
CA LEU A 424 16.26 -16.62 8.52
C LEU A 424 16.84 -17.26 7.25
N PHE A 425 16.30 -18.40 6.77
CA PHE A 425 16.58 -18.89 5.43
C PHE A 425 16.18 -17.90 4.33
N ASN A 426 15.19 -17.03 4.57
CA ASN A 426 14.81 -15.98 3.64
C ASN A 426 15.87 -14.88 3.44
N LEU A 427 17.02 -15.00 4.10
CA LEU A 427 18.19 -14.16 3.86
C LEU A 427 19.23 -14.83 2.96
N ILE A 428 19.13 -16.13 2.65
CA ILE A 428 20.16 -16.81 1.86
C ILE A 428 20.33 -16.18 0.47
N PRO A 429 21.52 -16.24 -0.12
CA PRO A 429 21.77 -15.66 -1.44
C PRO A 429 20.74 -16.15 -2.48
N GLY A 430 20.13 -15.20 -3.19
CA GLY A 430 19.11 -15.49 -4.21
C GLY A 430 17.69 -15.67 -3.66
N ALA A 431 17.46 -15.54 -2.35
CA ALA A 431 16.11 -15.60 -1.79
C ALA A 431 15.22 -14.52 -2.42
N PRO A 432 13.98 -14.85 -2.78
CA PRO A 432 13.08 -13.88 -3.39
C PRO A 432 12.71 -12.78 -2.39
N GLN A 433 12.57 -11.57 -2.90
CA GLN A 433 12.07 -10.44 -2.11
C GLN A 433 10.54 -10.40 -2.15
N ARG A 434 9.96 -9.68 -1.20
CA ARG A 434 8.56 -9.26 -1.26
C ARG A 434 8.52 -7.84 -1.83
N TYR A 435 7.62 -7.63 -2.78
CA TYR A 435 7.39 -6.34 -3.43
C TYR A 435 6.17 -5.66 -2.85
N PHE A 436 6.22 -4.34 -2.73
CA PHE A 436 5.12 -3.56 -2.21
C PHE A 436 4.97 -2.22 -2.92
N GLU A 437 3.74 -1.76 -3.04
CA GLU A 437 3.37 -0.39 -3.41
C GLU A 437 2.31 0.08 -2.41
N PHE A 438 2.53 1.23 -1.79
CA PHE A 438 1.57 1.87 -0.90
C PHE A 438 1.27 3.26 -1.43
N SER A 439 0.01 3.65 -1.40
CA SER A 439 -0.39 5.02 -1.70
C SER A 439 -1.50 5.49 -0.77
N MET A 440 -1.52 6.80 -0.50
CA MET A 440 -2.53 7.46 0.31
C MET A 440 -3.13 8.63 -0.44
#